data_AF-K0TJP0-F1
#
_entry.id   AF-K0TJP0-F1
#
_cell.length_a   1.000
_cell.length_b   1.000
_cell.length_c   1.000
_cell.angle_alpha   90.00
_cell.angle_beta   90.00
_cell.angle_gamma   90.00
#
_symmetry.space_group_name_H-M   'P 1'
#
loop_
_entity.id
_entity.type
_entity.pdbx_description
1 polymer ?
#
loop_
_entity_poly.entity_id
_entity_poly.type
_entity_poly.pdbx_seq_one_letter_code
_entity_poly.pdbx_strand_id
1 'polypeptide(L)'
;MDDHQKSSIRVGTADILDKLTAEEPNVDFTWALGADTFIDLASGKWRRTEDIFRMVGYRMIVFRRKEGEQQEKDTQSSATQDLINESVAKLQLVDEAESSIQVVNVDALTSASSSAVRRTTNESDLKVLLTRDVLEYVKQHALYSFGDES
;
A
#
# COMPACT_ATOMS: atom_id res chain seq x y z
N MET A 1 4.01 -32.59 -1.68
CA MET A 1 3.23 -31.72 -0.77
C MET A 1 1.86 -31.58 -1.37
N ASP A 2 0.84 -32.15 -0.73
CA ASP A 2 -0.53 -32.19 -1.24
C ASP A 2 -1.18 -30.81 -1.21
N ASP A 3 -1.95 -30.47 -2.25
CA ASP A 3 -2.59 -29.15 -2.42
C ASP A 3 -3.58 -28.80 -1.30
N HIS A 4 -4.03 -29.77 -0.50
CA HIS A 4 -4.86 -29.55 0.68
C HIS A 4 -4.10 -28.93 1.87
N GLN A 5 -2.76 -28.96 1.91
CA GLN A 5 -1.97 -28.32 2.97
C GLN A 5 -1.70 -26.82 2.71
N LYS A 6 -1.72 -26.37 1.44
CA LYS A 6 -1.50 -24.95 1.10
C LYS A 6 -2.66 -24.05 1.52
N SER A 7 -3.88 -24.59 1.58
CA SER A 7 -5.11 -23.81 1.84
C SER A 7 -5.30 -23.37 3.30
N SER A 8 -4.47 -23.83 4.25
CA SER A 8 -4.58 -23.46 5.67
C SER A 8 -3.54 -22.43 6.14
N ILE A 9 -2.60 -22.02 5.29
CA ILE A 9 -1.56 -21.08 5.71
C ILE A 9 -2.12 -19.65 5.62
N ARG A 10 -2.59 -19.13 6.76
CA ARG A 10 -2.94 -17.71 6.91
C ARG A 10 -1.68 -16.90 7.17
N VAL A 11 -0.98 -16.52 6.10
CA VAL A 11 0.16 -15.58 6.14
C VAL A 11 -0.37 -14.15 6.19
N GLY A 12 0.08 -13.38 7.18
CA GLY A 12 -0.13 -11.95 7.29
C GLY A 12 1.17 -11.17 7.08
N THR A 13 1.08 -9.86 6.96
CA THR A 13 2.25 -8.99 6.72
C THR A 13 3.33 -9.14 7.79
N ALA A 14 2.94 -9.31 9.06
CA ALA A 14 3.88 -9.56 10.15
C ALA A 14 4.76 -10.80 9.90
N ASP A 15 4.19 -11.89 9.37
CA ASP A 15 4.93 -13.13 9.14
C ASP A 15 5.91 -13.00 7.95
N ILE A 16 5.59 -12.12 6.98
CA ILE A 16 6.50 -11.78 5.88
C ILE A 16 7.67 -10.96 6.42
N LEU A 17 7.41 -9.99 7.31
CA LEU A 17 8.45 -9.19 7.94
C LEU A 17 9.35 -10.02 8.85
N ASP A 18 8.80 -10.94 9.64
CA ASP A 18 9.57 -11.90 10.45
C ASP A 18 10.55 -12.68 9.56
N LYS A 19 10.06 -13.17 8.42
CA LYS A 19 10.89 -13.93 7.48
C LYS A 19 11.99 -13.06 6.86
N LEU A 20 11.65 -11.87 6.36
CA LEU A 20 12.60 -10.97 5.70
C LEU A 20 13.70 -10.50 6.67
N THR A 21 13.33 -10.13 7.90
CA THR A 21 14.30 -9.68 8.92
C THR A 21 15.20 -10.82 9.40
N ALA A 22 14.68 -12.06 9.45
CA ALA A 22 15.49 -13.24 9.77
C ALA A 22 16.46 -13.62 8.64
N GLU A 23 16.03 -13.51 7.38
CA GLU A 23 16.86 -13.82 6.21
C GLU A 23 17.92 -12.75 5.93
N GLU A 24 17.61 -11.48 6.22
CA GLU A 24 18.47 -10.33 5.90
C GLU A 24 18.76 -9.45 7.15
N PRO A 25 19.53 -9.95 8.14
CA PRO A 25 19.70 -9.29 9.44
C PRO A 25 20.50 -7.97 9.40
N ASN A 26 21.21 -7.71 8.30
CA ASN A 26 22.03 -6.51 8.12
C ASN A 26 21.39 -5.49 7.17
N VAL A 27 20.13 -5.71 6.76
CA VAL A 27 19.42 -4.83 5.85
C VAL A 27 18.44 -3.98 6.65
N ASP A 28 18.56 -2.67 6.48
CA ASP A 28 17.60 -1.72 7.00
C ASP A 28 16.39 -1.58 6.07
N PHE A 29 15.22 -2.00 6.56
CA PHE A 29 13.97 -1.85 5.84
C PHE A 29 13.25 -0.57 6.23
N THR A 30 12.76 0.15 5.21
CA THR A 30 11.79 1.25 5.34
C THR A 30 10.49 0.82 4.71
N TRP A 31 9.39 0.97 5.42
CA TRP A 31 8.10 0.55 4.89
C TRP A 31 7.40 1.66 4.11
N ALA A 32 7.22 1.45 2.82
CA ALA A 32 6.48 2.34 1.92
C ALA A 32 5.03 1.87 1.74
N LEU A 33 4.06 2.75 1.97
CA LEU A 33 2.62 2.44 1.85
C LEU A 33 1.76 3.68 1.57
N GLY A 34 0.56 3.47 1.04
CA GLY A 34 -0.42 4.53 0.84
C GLY A 34 -1.07 4.98 2.16
N ALA A 35 -1.52 6.23 2.20
CA ALA A 35 -2.20 6.82 3.35
C ALA A 35 -3.37 5.98 3.90
N ASP A 36 -4.23 5.47 3.02
CA ASP A 36 -5.39 4.65 3.43
C ASP A 36 -4.93 3.37 4.17
N THR A 37 -3.89 2.72 3.64
CA THR A 37 -3.30 1.52 4.24
C THR A 37 -2.64 1.83 5.59
N PHE A 38 -1.99 3.00 5.70
CA PHE A 38 -1.40 3.45 6.96
C PHE A 38 -2.46 3.69 8.03
N ILE A 39 -3.59 4.33 7.69
CA ILE A 39 -4.69 4.57 8.63
C ILE A 39 -5.28 3.23 9.11
N ASP A 40 -5.46 2.26 8.21
CA ASP A 40 -5.95 0.92 8.56
C ASP A 40 -4.99 0.20 9.52
N LEU A 41 -3.69 0.31 9.29
CA LEU A 41 -2.67 -0.22 10.18
C LEU A 41 -2.68 0.51 11.53
N ALA A 42 -2.61 1.84 11.54
CA ALA A 42 -2.54 2.65 12.75
C ALA A 42 -3.80 2.54 13.64
N SER A 43 -4.94 2.19 13.03
CA SER A 43 -6.19 1.87 13.75
C SER A 43 -6.23 0.45 14.32
N GLY A 44 -5.17 -0.36 14.14
CA GLY A 44 -5.07 -1.70 14.73
C GLY A 44 -5.85 -2.77 13.98
N LYS A 45 -6.32 -2.51 12.75
CA LYS A 45 -7.10 -3.48 11.97
C LYS A 45 -6.27 -4.67 11.50
N TRP A 46 -4.94 -4.54 11.52
CA TRP A 46 -4.02 -5.56 11.04
C TRP A 46 -3.65 -6.52 12.17
N ARG A 47 -3.53 -7.81 11.83
CA ARG A 47 -3.03 -8.81 12.78
C ARG A 47 -1.59 -8.47 13.16
N ARG A 48 -1.29 -8.44 14.46
CA ARG A 48 0.04 -8.12 15.01
C ARG A 48 0.53 -6.71 14.60
N THR A 49 -0.38 -5.73 14.61
CA THR A 49 -0.08 -4.33 14.23
C THR A 49 1.14 -3.78 14.97
N GLU A 50 1.22 -3.97 16.29
CA GLU A 50 2.31 -3.46 17.12
C GLU A 50 3.65 -4.11 16.76
N ASP A 51 3.66 -5.42 16.48
CA ASP A 51 4.88 -6.12 16.04
C ASP A 51 5.36 -5.56 14.71
N ILE A 52 4.43 -5.27 13.79
CA ILE A 52 4.77 -4.68 12.49
C ILE A 52 5.49 -3.35 12.68
N PHE A 53 4.96 -2.45 13.51
CA PHE A 53 5.61 -1.16 13.78
C PHE A 53 7.02 -1.34 14.39
N ARG A 54 7.18 -2.26 15.34
CA ARG A 54 8.50 -2.55 15.94
C ARG A 54 9.48 -3.16 14.95
N MET A 55 9.03 -4.10 14.12
CA MET A 55 9.88 -4.77 13.12
C MET A 55 10.44 -3.79 12.09
N VAL A 56 9.68 -2.75 11.73
CA VAL A 56 10.15 -1.70 10.82
C VAL A 56 10.81 -0.53 11.57
N GLY A 57 10.97 -0.63 12.90
CA GLY A 57 11.54 0.43 13.73
C GLY A 57 10.80 1.76 13.61
N TYR A 58 9.48 1.72 13.36
CA TYR A 58 8.67 2.91 13.05
C TYR A 58 9.23 3.76 11.87
N ARG A 59 10.02 3.15 10.97
CA ARG A 59 10.56 3.78 9.75
C ARG A 59 9.62 3.56 8.59
N MET A 60 8.82 4.57 8.28
CA MET A 60 7.74 4.45 7.30
C MET A 60 7.66 5.67 6.41
N ILE A 61 7.38 5.46 5.13
CA ILE A 61 7.06 6.51 4.17
C ILE A 61 5.61 6.32 3.74
N VAL A 62 4.77 7.28 4.13
CA VAL A 62 3.33 7.28 3.88
C VAL A 62 3.04 8.19 2.70
N PHE A 63 2.61 7.60 1.58
CA PHE A 63 2.31 8.33 0.35
C PHE A 63 0.86 8.82 0.35
N ARG A 64 0.70 10.12 0.18
CA ARG A 64 -0.62 10.74 -0.06
C ARG A 64 -0.90 10.77 -1.55
N ARG A 65 -2.14 10.46 -1.91
CA ARG A 65 -2.66 10.65 -3.27
C ARG A 65 -3.29 12.03 -3.34
N LYS A 66 -3.00 12.80 -4.39
CA LYS A 66 -3.80 13.99 -4.71
C LYS A 66 -5.18 13.51 -5.16
N GLU A 67 -6.21 13.93 -4.45
CA GLU A 67 -7.56 13.87 -4.98
C GLU A 67 -7.62 14.87 -6.15
N GLY A 68 -8.08 14.44 -7.32
CA GLY A 68 -8.05 15.25 -8.54
C GLY A 68 -8.73 16.61 -8.37
N GLU A 69 -8.42 17.55 -9.27
CA GLU A 69 -8.97 18.92 -9.33
C GLU A 69 -10.51 18.91 -9.55
N GLN A 70 -11.28 18.52 -8.55
CA GLN A 70 -12.71 18.77 -8.47
C GLN A 70 -12.98 19.44 -7.14
N GLN A 71 -13.33 20.73 -7.25
CA GLN A 71 -13.75 21.64 -6.19
C GLN A 71 -15.04 21.12 -5.53
N GLU A 72 -14.94 20.11 -4.68
CA GLU A 72 -16.03 19.70 -3.77
C GLU A 72 -15.53 18.88 -2.55
N LYS A 73 -14.20 18.80 -2.32
CA LYS A 73 -13.57 17.91 -1.32
C LYS A 73 -12.75 18.59 -0.21
N ASP A 74 -12.99 19.86 0.11
CA ASP A 74 -12.26 20.52 1.20
C ASP A 74 -12.49 19.86 2.57
N THR A 75 -13.63 19.19 2.79
CA THR A 75 -13.93 18.55 4.09
C THR A 75 -13.34 17.14 4.25
N GLN A 76 -13.30 16.32 3.19
CA GLN A 76 -12.78 14.93 3.26
C GLN A 76 -11.25 14.86 3.18
N SER A 77 -10.64 15.75 2.39
CA SER A 77 -9.17 15.90 2.31
C SER A 77 -8.62 16.37 3.67
N SER A 78 -9.31 17.30 4.33
CA SER A 78 -9.00 17.74 5.70
C SER A 78 -9.10 16.59 6.70
N ALA A 79 -10.23 15.87 6.74
CA ALA A 79 -10.42 14.82 7.74
C ALA A 79 -9.40 13.67 7.62
N THR A 80 -9.06 13.27 6.39
CA THR A 80 -8.02 12.24 6.17
C THR A 80 -6.64 12.73 6.60
N GLN A 81 -6.35 14.02 6.36
CA GLN A 81 -5.10 14.63 6.83
C GLN A 81 -5.02 14.68 8.35
N ASP A 82 -6.12 15.03 9.01
CA ASP A 82 -6.21 15.08 10.46
C ASP A 82 -5.97 13.68 11.06
N LEU A 83 -6.59 12.64 10.49
CA LEU A 83 -6.38 11.25 10.93
C LEU A 83 -4.94 10.78 10.75
N ILE A 84 -4.28 11.13 9.64
CA ILE A 84 -2.88 10.78 9.42
C ILE A 84 -2.01 11.49 10.46
N ASN A 85 -2.20 12.80 10.64
CA ASN A 85 -1.41 13.60 11.56
C ASN A 85 -1.59 13.12 13.01
N GLU A 86 -2.82 12.82 13.42
CA GLU A 86 -3.13 12.25 14.73
C GLU A 86 -2.44 10.88 14.91
N SER A 87 -2.54 10.01 13.90
CA SER A 87 -1.92 8.69 13.93
C SER A 87 -0.39 8.79 14.03
N VAL A 88 0.23 9.69 13.25
CA VAL A 88 1.68 9.93 13.28
C VAL A 88 2.10 10.47 14.64
N ALA A 89 1.42 11.49 15.17
CA ALA A 89 1.72 12.07 16.47
C ALA A 89 1.61 11.04 17.60
N LYS A 90 0.57 10.21 17.57
CA LYS A 90 0.38 9.12 18.54
C LYS A 90 1.52 8.12 18.49
N LEU A 91 1.98 7.72 17.30
CA LEU A 91 3.03 6.73 17.13
C LEU A 91 4.43 7.29 17.43
N GLN A 92 4.66 8.58 17.16
CA GLN A 92 5.90 9.27 17.51
C GLN A 92 6.12 9.38 19.02
N LEU A 93 5.04 9.52 19.81
CA LEU A 93 5.12 9.54 21.28
C LEU A 93 5.47 8.18 21.90
N VAL A 94 5.28 7.08 21.16
CA VAL A 94 5.58 5.73 21.66
C VAL A 94 7.08 5.45 21.62
N ASP A 95 7.82 6.11 20.73
CA ASP A 95 9.24 5.88 20.51
C ASP A 95 9.97 7.16 20.07
N GLU A 96 10.13 8.11 21.01
CA GLU A 96 10.65 9.47 20.76
C GLU A 96 12.07 9.50 20.16
N ALA A 97 12.84 8.41 20.25
CA ALA A 97 14.25 8.37 19.85
C ALA A 97 14.50 7.83 18.43
N GLU A 98 13.63 6.97 17.89
CA GLU A 98 13.91 6.27 16.61
C GLU A 98 12.77 6.31 15.58
N SER A 99 11.57 6.77 15.94
CA SER A 99 10.46 6.84 14.97
C SER A 99 10.72 7.86 13.86
N SER A 100 10.60 7.42 12.60
CA SER A 100 10.82 8.25 11.40
C SER A 100 9.71 8.12 10.38
N ILE A 101 8.45 8.18 10.85
CA ILE A 101 7.29 8.19 9.95
C ILE A 101 7.24 9.51 9.18
N GLN A 102 7.41 9.43 7.86
CA GLN A 102 7.37 10.58 6.95
C GLN A 102 6.15 10.50 6.06
N VAL A 103 5.39 11.58 6.00
CA VAL A 103 4.24 11.70 5.10
C VAL A 103 4.67 12.50 3.88
N VAL A 104 4.64 11.87 2.71
CA VAL A 104 5.14 12.45 1.46
C VAL A 104 3.99 12.65 0.48
N ASN A 105 3.98 13.82 -0.17
CA ASN A 105 3.12 14.09 -1.31
C ASN A 105 3.97 14.01 -2.57
N VAL A 106 3.56 13.18 -3.52
CA VAL A 106 4.28 12.98 -4.78
C VAL A 106 3.35 13.35 -5.92
N ASP A 107 3.66 14.46 -6.61
CA ASP A 107 2.82 15.00 -7.68
C ASP A 107 2.65 14.04 -8.86
N ALA A 108 3.63 13.16 -9.08
CA ALA A 108 3.57 12.15 -10.13
C ALA A 108 2.64 10.97 -9.79
N LEU A 109 2.18 10.82 -8.54
CA LEU A 109 1.21 9.79 -8.17
C LEU A 109 -0.19 10.23 -8.62
N THR A 110 -0.58 9.73 -9.79
CA THR A 110 -1.91 9.95 -10.37
C THR A 110 -2.99 9.15 -9.63
N SER A 111 -4.25 9.36 -9.98
CA SER A 111 -5.40 8.59 -9.47
C SER A 111 -5.46 7.14 -10.01
N ALA A 112 -4.35 6.64 -10.58
CA ALA A 112 -4.22 5.26 -11.04
C ALA A 112 -4.49 4.28 -9.90
N SER A 113 -5.32 3.27 -10.16
CA SER A 113 -5.60 2.20 -9.20
C SER A 113 -5.80 0.88 -9.94
N SER A 114 -5.41 -0.23 -9.31
CA SER A 114 -5.62 -1.56 -9.89
C SER A 114 -7.09 -1.86 -10.16
N SER A 115 -8.01 -1.29 -9.36
CA SER A 115 -9.45 -1.41 -9.60
C SER A 115 -9.92 -0.64 -10.84
N ALA A 116 -9.26 0.45 -11.22
CA ALA A 116 -9.53 1.12 -12.50
C ALA A 116 -8.99 0.28 -13.66
N VAL A 117 -7.74 -0.20 -13.55
CA VAL A 117 -7.10 -1.06 -14.56
C VAL A 117 -7.94 -2.31 -14.86
N ARG A 118 -8.44 -3.00 -13.83
CA ARG A 118 -9.24 -4.22 -14.00
C ARG A 118 -10.61 -4.00 -14.66
N ARG A 119 -11.16 -2.78 -14.59
CA ARG A 119 -12.52 -2.48 -15.06
C ARG A 119 -12.56 -1.87 -16.46
N THR A 120 -11.43 -1.38 -16.96
CA THR A 120 -11.35 -0.80 -18.30
C THR A 120 -10.83 -1.83 -19.30
N THR A 121 -11.39 -1.82 -20.50
CA THR A 121 -10.86 -2.51 -21.69
C THR A 121 -10.25 -1.54 -22.69
N ASN A 122 -10.33 -0.24 -22.41
CA ASN A 122 -9.82 0.80 -23.30
C ASN A 122 -8.29 0.83 -23.23
N GLU A 123 -7.66 0.37 -24.32
CA GLU A 123 -6.20 0.32 -24.43
C GLU A 123 -5.55 1.71 -24.28
N SER A 124 -6.22 2.77 -24.72
CA SER A 124 -5.72 4.14 -24.59
C SER A 124 -5.60 4.56 -23.13
N ASP A 125 -6.60 4.22 -22.32
CA ASP A 125 -6.59 4.50 -20.88
C ASP A 125 -5.53 3.64 -20.17
N LEU A 126 -5.38 2.38 -20.58
CA LEU A 126 -4.39 1.48 -20.01
C LEU A 126 -2.95 1.89 -20.32
N LYS A 127 -2.69 2.49 -21.49
CA LYS A 127 -1.36 3.04 -21.84
C LYS A 127 -0.95 4.21 -20.94
N VAL A 128 -1.91 4.91 -20.34
CA VAL A 128 -1.65 5.97 -19.35
C VAL A 128 -1.39 5.37 -17.96
N LEU A 129 -1.98 4.22 -17.65
CA LEU A 129 -1.96 3.60 -16.32
C LEU A 129 -0.85 2.56 -16.13
N LEU A 130 -0.42 1.89 -17.19
CA LEU A 130 0.52 0.77 -17.16
C LEU A 130 1.75 1.08 -18.02
N THR A 131 2.89 0.55 -17.60
CA THR A 131 4.05 0.49 -18.50
C THR A 131 3.74 -0.42 -19.67
N ARG A 132 4.42 -0.17 -20.80
CA ARG A 132 4.25 -0.94 -22.03
C ARG A 132 4.39 -2.44 -21.80
N ASP A 133 5.44 -2.87 -21.09
CA ASP A 133 5.72 -4.29 -20.88
C ASP A 133 4.64 -4.97 -20.04
N VAL A 134 4.07 -4.27 -19.04
CA VAL A 134 2.97 -4.80 -18.22
C VAL A 134 1.68 -4.91 -19.04
N LEU A 135 1.40 -3.93 -19.90
CA LEU A 135 0.24 -3.99 -20.81
C LEU A 135 0.38 -5.12 -21.83
N GLU A 136 1.56 -5.29 -22.42
CA GLU A 136 1.84 -6.41 -23.33
C GLU A 136 1.65 -7.76 -22.63
N TYR A 137 2.14 -7.91 -21.40
CA TYR A 137 1.95 -9.10 -20.59
C TYR A 137 0.47 -9.37 -20.29
N VAL A 138 -0.29 -8.35 -19.87
CA VAL A 138 -1.74 -8.48 -19.59
C VAL A 138 -2.50 -8.97 -20.83
N LYS A 139 -2.16 -8.44 -22.01
CA LYS A 139 -2.78 -8.83 -23.28
C LYS A 139 -2.36 -10.25 -23.70
N GLN A 140 -1.07 -10.57 -23.62
CA GLN A 140 -0.54 -11.88 -24.02
C GLN A 140 -1.16 -13.02 -23.20
N HIS A 141 -1.43 -12.77 -21.92
CA HIS A 141 -1.99 -13.76 -21.01
C HIS A 141 -3.51 -13.63 -20.80
N ALA A 142 -4.19 -12.79 -21.60
CA ALA A 142 -5.63 -12.56 -21.52
C ALA A 142 -6.11 -12.31 -20.07
N LEU A 143 -5.38 -11.48 -19.32
CA LEU A 143 -5.71 -11.20 -17.92
C LEU A 143 -6.83 -10.16 -17.82
N TYR A 144 -7.61 -10.27 -16.74
CA TYR A 144 -8.73 -9.36 -16.43
C TYR A 144 -9.79 -9.35 -17.54
N SER A 145 -10.28 -8.16 -17.89
CA SER A 145 -11.30 -7.93 -18.91
C SER A 145 -10.90 -8.34 -20.33
N PHE A 146 -9.64 -8.74 -20.56
CA PHE A 146 -9.18 -9.33 -21.82
C PHE A 146 -9.35 -10.86 -21.87
N GLY A 147 -9.72 -11.50 -20.75
CA GLY A 147 -9.98 -12.94 -20.67
C GLY A 147 -11.46 -13.34 -20.75
N ASP A 148 -12.37 -12.36 -20.63
CA ASP A 148 -13.82 -12.59 -20.56
C ASP A 148 -14.48 -12.94 -21.92
N GLU A 149 -13.71 -13.07 -23.01
CA GLU A 149 -14.16 -13.59 -24.31
C GLU A 149 -13.85 -15.10 -24.51
N SER A 150 -13.96 -15.91 -23.45
CA SER A 150 -13.80 -17.38 -23.52
C SER A 150 -15.09 -18.15 -23.26
#